data_AF-A0A952N4A4-F1
#
_entry.id   AF-A0A952N4A4-F1
#
_cell.length_a   1.000
_cell.length_b   1.000
_cell.length_c   1.000
_cell.angle_alpha   90.00
_cell.angle_beta   90.00
_cell.angle_gamma   90.00
#
_symmetry.space_group_name_H-M   'P 1'
#
loop_
_entity.id
_entity.type
_entity.pdbx_description
1 polymer ?
#
loop_
_entity_poly.entity_id
_entity_poly.type
_entity_poly.pdbx_seq_one_letter_code
_entity_poly.pdbx_strand_id
1 'polypeptide(L)'
;MEIFLHAETWLALITLTFFEIILGIDNIIFISIISNRLPVEIRAKTRNMGLMLAMGVRVVLLLGITWVIGFVEPLFTVGDILPEFLHRFVDPEHGFSGRDLILGFGGLFLIAKSTREINHEIEGEEDEPNPALKPKVNIPGIILQIILIDIIFSFDSILTAVGLTKQVTLMIIAVIISIAIMMIFAGKISEFINKHPSMEVLALGFLILIGFMLFLEGLHYEIPKGYIYFAVAFSLLIEMVNIRIRSREKRKREKERELKKEMKEKEEKAIKETHA
;
A
#
# COMPACT_ATOMS: atom_id res chain seq x y z
N MET A 1 -33.81 -7.32 11.25
CA MET A 1 -33.72 -8.29 10.13
C MET A 1 -34.48 -7.82 8.89
N GLU A 2 -35.31 -6.78 8.95
CA GLU A 2 -36.04 -6.24 7.77
C GLU A 2 -35.14 -5.52 6.75
N ILE A 3 -34.00 -4.96 7.19
CA ILE A 3 -33.04 -4.28 6.32
C ILE A 3 -32.56 -5.13 5.13
N PHE A 4 -32.39 -6.45 5.27
CA PHE A 4 -31.88 -7.31 4.19
C PHE A 4 -32.96 -7.76 3.19
N LEU A 5 -34.23 -7.40 3.42
CA LEU A 5 -35.34 -7.72 2.52
C LEU A 5 -35.46 -6.72 1.36
N HIS A 6 -34.77 -5.58 1.44
CA HIS A 6 -34.80 -4.53 0.42
C HIS A 6 -33.59 -4.62 -0.53
N ALA A 7 -33.84 -4.53 -1.83
CA ALA A 7 -32.80 -4.56 -2.86
C ALA A 7 -31.77 -3.42 -2.72
N GLU A 8 -32.22 -2.25 -2.23
CA GLU A 8 -31.38 -1.07 -1.97
C GLU A 8 -30.26 -1.36 -0.96
N THR A 9 -30.52 -2.17 0.07
CA THR A 9 -29.53 -2.56 1.07
C THR A 9 -28.40 -3.38 0.47
N TRP A 10 -28.73 -4.30 -0.44
CA TRP A 10 -27.74 -5.12 -1.12
C TRP A 10 -26.90 -4.29 -2.09
N LEU A 11 -27.52 -3.35 -2.81
CA LEU A 11 -26.79 -2.41 -3.66
C LEU A 11 -25.83 -1.55 -2.83
N ALA A 12 -26.30 -0.96 -1.73
CA ALA A 12 -25.45 -0.19 -0.83
C ALA A 12 -24.28 -1.03 -0.29
N LEU A 13 -24.55 -2.27 0.15
CA LEU A 13 -23.50 -3.17 0.65
C LEU A 13 -22.46 -3.51 -0.43
N ILE A 14 -22.90 -3.79 -1.65
CA ILE A 14 -22.01 -4.08 -2.79
C ILE A 14 -21.15 -2.85 -3.10
N THR A 15 -21.77 -1.66 -3.19
CA THR A 15 -21.05 -0.41 -3.46
C THR A 15 -20.05 -0.09 -2.35
N LEU A 16 -20.42 -0.23 -1.08
CA LEU A 16 -19.51 -0.03 0.05
C LEU A 16 -18.35 -1.02 0.01
N THR A 17 -18.64 -2.30 -0.21
CA THR A 17 -17.61 -3.34 -0.32
C THR A 17 -16.66 -3.04 -1.48
N PHE A 18 -17.19 -2.57 -2.61
CA PHE A 18 -16.39 -2.19 -3.77
C PHE A 18 -15.46 -1.01 -3.48
N PHE A 19 -15.96 0.07 -2.86
CA PHE A 19 -15.13 1.20 -2.46
C PHE A 19 -14.09 0.81 -1.41
N GLU A 20 -14.46 0.00 -0.42
CA GLU A 20 -13.55 -0.54 0.58
C GLU A 20 -12.42 -1.38 -0.04
N ILE A 21 -12.72 -2.18 -1.06
CA ILE A 21 -11.70 -2.96 -1.77
C ILE A 21 -10.78 -2.03 -2.56
N ILE A 22 -11.33 -1.09 -3.34
CA ILE A 22 -10.52 -0.17 -4.16
C ILE A 22 -9.60 0.68 -3.29
N LEU A 23 -10.16 1.27 -2.23
CA LEU A 23 -9.40 2.08 -1.27
C LEU A 23 -8.43 1.22 -0.45
N GLY A 24 -8.75 -0.06 -0.23
CA GLY A 24 -7.93 -1.00 0.53
C GLY A 24 -6.79 -1.67 -0.25
N ILE A 25 -6.74 -1.55 -1.58
CA ILE A 25 -5.66 -2.12 -2.41
C ILE A 25 -4.29 -1.55 -2.01
N ASP A 26 -4.23 -0.27 -1.67
CA ASP A 26 -2.98 0.37 -1.28
C ASP A 26 -2.49 -0.16 0.08
N ASN A 27 -3.41 -0.44 1.00
CA ASN A 27 -3.12 -1.01 2.33
C ASN A 27 -2.52 -2.41 2.20
N ILE A 28 -3.10 -3.28 1.37
CA ILE A 28 -2.58 -4.66 1.19
C ILE A 28 -1.23 -4.69 0.49
N ILE A 29 -0.99 -3.79 -0.47
CA ILE A 29 0.31 -3.64 -1.15
C ILE A 29 1.37 -3.25 -0.12
N PHE A 30 1.10 -2.23 0.69
CA PHE A 30 2.01 -1.79 1.74
C PHE A 30 2.32 -2.89 2.76
N ILE A 31 1.28 -3.54 3.29
CA ILE A 31 1.44 -4.64 4.24
C ILE A 31 2.29 -5.75 3.63
N SER A 32 2.08 -6.05 2.35
CA SER A 32 2.86 -7.05 1.63
C SER A 32 4.34 -6.69 1.58
N ILE A 33 4.68 -5.43 1.22
CA ILE A 33 6.06 -4.94 1.19
C ILE A 33 6.72 -5.03 2.57
N ILE A 34 6.09 -4.49 3.62
CA ILE A 34 6.70 -4.52 4.96
C ILE A 34 6.90 -5.95 5.46
N SER A 35 5.93 -6.83 5.19
CA SER A 35 6.04 -8.23 5.54
C SER A 35 7.15 -8.94 4.74
N ASN A 36 7.56 -8.43 3.58
CA ASN A 36 8.60 -9.05 2.75
C ASN A 36 10.00 -9.05 3.40
N ARG A 37 10.21 -8.24 4.43
CA ARG A 37 11.44 -8.25 5.24
C ARG A 37 11.48 -9.39 6.25
N LEU A 38 10.37 -10.09 6.42
CA LEU A 38 10.25 -11.20 7.35
C LEU A 38 10.74 -12.50 6.68
N PRO A 39 11.33 -13.42 7.47
CA PRO A 39 11.49 -14.81 7.07
C PRO A 39 10.18 -15.37 6.51
N VAL A 40 10.29 -16.14 5.43
CA VAL A 40 9.15 -16.64 4.64
C VAL A 40 8.15 -17.39 5.52
N GLU A 41 8.64 -18.08 6.56
CA GLU A 41 7.85 -18.89 7.47
C GLU A 41 6.88 -18.07 8.33
N ILE A 42 7.22 -16.82 8.66
CA ILE A 42 6.42 -15.97 9.56
C ILE A 42 5.70 -14.82 8.84
N ARG A 43 6.00 -14.60 7.56
CA ARG A 43 5.47 -13.50 6.74
C ARG A 43 3.95 -13.52 6.66
N ALA A 44 3.37 -14.65 6.25
CA ALA A 44 1.93 -14.81 6.10
C ALA A 44 1.19 -14.64 7.44
N LYS A 45 1.72 -15.22 8.52
CA LYS A 45 1.14 -15.10 9.86
C LYS A 45 1.14 -13.65 10.34
N THR A 46 2.25 -12.94 10.18
CA THR A 46 2.38 -11.54 10.62
C THR A 46 1.44 -10.63 9.84
N ARG A 47 1.37 -10.80 8.52
CA ARG A 47 0.44 -10.05 7.65
C ARG A 47 -1.01 -10.30 8.04
N ASN A 48 -1.43 -11.55 8.17
CA ASN A 48 -2.82 -11.88 8.49
C ASN A 48 -3.20 -11.40 9.89
N MET A 49 -2.29 -11.48 10.86
CA MET A 49 -2.49 -10.94 12.20
C MET A 49 -2.59 -9.41 12.18
N GLY A 50 -1.74 -8.74 11.41
CA GLY A 50 -1.83 -7.29 11.18
C GLY A 50 -3.18 -6.89 10.56
N LEU A 51 -3.63 -7.59 9.51
CA LEU A 51 -4.92 -7.35 8.86
C LEU A 51 -6.10 -7.57 9.82
N MET A 52 -6.08 -8.62 10.64
CA MET A 52 -7.13 -8.88 11.63
C MET A 52 -7.18 -7.80 12.72
N LEU A 53 -6.03 -7.36 13.21
CA LEU A 53 -5.96 -6.31 14.22
C LEU A 53 -6.39 -4.96 13.65
N ALA A 54 -5.95 -4.63 12.43
CA ALA A 54 -6.38 -3.45 11.69
C ALA A 54 -7.91 -3.44 11.48
N MET A 55 -8.50 -4.57 11.05
CA MET A 55 -9.96 -4.74 10.98
C MET A 55 -10.63 -4.43 12.32
N GLY A 56 -10.10 -4.97 13.42
CA GLY A 56 -10.64 -4.72 14.75
C GLY A 56 -10.64 -3.23 15.10
N VAL A 57 -9.52 -2.55 14.87
CA VAL A 57 -9.40 -1.10 15.06
C VAL A 57 -10.40 -0.36 14.18
N ARG A 58 -10.53 -0.72 12.92
CA ARG A 58 -11.47 -0.10 11.97
C ARG A 58 -12.93 -0.28 12.39
N VAL A 59 -13.31 -1.47 12.88
CA VAL A 59 -14.64 -1.70 13.44
C VAL A 59 -14.87 -0.84 14.69
N VAL A 60 -13.87 -0.70 15.57
CA VAL A 60 -13.96 0.20 16.73
C VAL A 60 -14.15 1.65 16.30
N LEU A 61 -13.43 2.12 15.28
CA LEU A 61 -13.59 3.47 14.72
C LEU A 61 -15.00 3.67 14.13
N LEU A 62 -15.56 2.67 13.43
CA LEU A 62 -16.92 2.71 12.91
C LEU A 62 -18.00 2.69 14.00
N LEU A 63 -17.77 2.02 15.12
CA LEU A 63 -18.66 2.10 16.28
C LEU A 63 -18.56 3.47 16.96
N GLY A 64 -17.36 4.06 16.97
CA GLY A 64 -17.08 5.42 17.43
C GLY A 64 -17.26 6.51 16.36
N ILE A 65 -18.10 6.30 15.35
CA ILE A 65 -18.16 7.17 14.17
C ILE A 65 -18.50 8.62 14.48
N THR A 66 -19.27 8.88 15.53
CA THR A 66 -19.57 10.24 16.01
C THR A 66 -18.30 10.98 16.46
N TRP A 67 -17.36 10.27 17.09
CA TRP A 67 -16.06 10.82 17.45
C TRP A 67 -15.19 11.06 16.21
N VAL A 68 -15.21 10.14 15.25
CA VAL A 68 -14.50 10.30 13.96
C VAL A 68 -15.00 11.52 13.20
N ILE A 69 -16.32 11.76 13.18
CA ILE A 69 -16.91 12.96 12.55
C ILE A 69 -16.47 14.23 13.27
N GLY A 70 -16.42 14.23 14.60
CA GLY A 70 -15.90 15.35 15.38
C GLY A 70 -14.43 15.68 15.11
N PHE A 71 -13.64 14.71 14.64
CA PHE A 71 -12.25 14.94 14.22
C PHE A 71 -12.12 15.75 12.94
N VAL A 72 -13.21 15.99 12.21
CA VAL A 72 -13.27 16.88 11.04
C VAL A 72 -13.58 18.33 11.45
N GLU A 73 -14.03 18.57 12.68
CA GLU A 73 -14.26 19.93 13.17
C GLU A 73 -12.91 20.66 13.37
N PRO A 74 -12.83 21.96 13.02
CA PRO A 74 -11.62 22.76 13.25
C PRO A 74 -11.22 22.77 14.73
N LEU A 75 -10.00 22.33 15.02
CA LEU A 75 -9.41 22.36 16.36
C LEU A 75 -8.77 23.71 16.68
N PHE A 76 -8.20 24.36 15.66
CA PHE A 76 -7.57 25.67 15.73
C PHE A 76 -7.62 26.33 14.36
N THR A 77 -7.55 27.65 14.31
CA THR A 77 -7.38 28.39 13.07
C THR A 77 -5.94 28.87 12.90
N VAL A 78 -5.53 29.13 11.67
CA VAL A 78 -4.21 29.72 11.38
C VAL A 78 -4.03 31.05 12.13
N GLY A 79 -5.10 31.83 12.25
CA GLY A 79 -5.12 33.10 12.97
C GLY A 79 -4.81 32.98 14.47
N ASP A 80 -5.06 31.81 15.07
CA ASP A 80 -4.80 31.56 16.49
C ASP A 80 -3.32 31.24 16.78
N ILE A 81 -2.56 30.83 15.76
CA ILE A 81 -1.20 30.27 15.91
C ILE A 81 -0.14 31.12 15.24
N LEU A 82 -0.42 31.68 14.06
CA LEU A 82 0.57 32.46 13.31
C LEU A 82 0.60 33.92 13.80
N PRO A 83 1.79 34.56 13.78
CA PRO A 83 1.89 35.99 14.01
C PRO A 83 1.10 36.79 12.97
N GLU A 84 0.52 37.91 13.38
CA GLU A 84 -0.37 38.75 12.56
C GLU A 84 0.26 39.20 11.22
N PHE A 85 1.59 39.30 11.13
CA PHE A 85 2.29 39.64 9.88
C PHE A 85 2.23 38.54 8.82
N LEU A 86 1.99 37.28 9.21
CA LEU A 86 1.83 36.13 8.32
C LEU A 86 0.39 35.97 7.82
N HIS A 87 -0.60 36.63 8.44
CA HIS A 87 -2.00 36.62 7.97
C HIS A 87 -2.19 37.22 6.58
N ARG A 88 -1.17 37.92 6.06
CA ARG A 88 -1.15 38.41 4.67
C ARG A 88 -0.79 37.34 3.64
N PHE A 89 -0.21 36.23 4.07
CA PHE A 89 0.21 35.12 3.20
C PHE A 89 -0.65 33.87 3.37
N VAL A 90 -1.32 33.72 4.51
CA VAL A 90 -2.19 32.59 4.82
C VAL A 90 -3.49 33.12 5.41
N ASP A 91 -4.61 32.58 4.92
CA ASP A 91 -5.95 32.96 5.39
C ASP A 91 -6.09 32.65 6.90
N PRO A 92 -6.30 33.65 7.76
CA PRO A 92 -6.40 33.44 9.20
C PRO A 92 -7.62 32.61 9.61
N GLU A 93 -8.66 32.50 8.77
CA GLU A 93 -9.83 31.65 9.05
C GLU A 93 -9.62 30.19 8.64
N HIS A 94 -8.46 29.82 8.08
CA HIS A 94 -8.15 28.41 7.79
C HIS A 94 -8.11 27.59 9.08
N GLY A 95 -9.16 26.81 9.31
CA GLY A 95 -9.25 25.84 10.39
C GLY A 95 -8.48 24.57 10.06
N PHE A 96 -7.79 23.99 11.04
CA PHE A 96 -7.21 22.65 10.93
C PHE A 96 -7.90 21.72 11.90
N SER A 97 -8.38 20.59 11.38
CA SER A 97 -9.05 19.54 12.16
C SER A 97 -8.07 18.45 12.62
N GLY A 98 -8.53 17.58 13.52
CA GLY A 98 -7.75 16.41 13.94
C GLY A 98 -7.48 15.45 12.78
N ARG A 99 -8.43 15.33 11.84
CA ARG A 99 -8.27 14.59 10.59
C ARG A 99 -7.11 15.16 9.78
N ASP A 100 -7.05 16.48 9.60
CA ASP A 100 -6.05 17.12 8.74
C ASP A 100 -4.64 16.90 9.26
N LEU A 101 -4.47 16.93 10.60
CA LEU A 101 -3.21 16.57 11.24
C LEU A 101 -2.84 15.10 10.98
N ILE A 102 -3.79 14.17 11.14
CA ILE A 102 -3.56 12.73 10.90
C ILE A 102 -3.17 12.49 9.44
N LEU A 103 -3.85 13.11 8.47
CA LEU A 103 -3.54 12.99 7.05
C LEU A 103 -2.21 13.66 6.70
N GLY A 104 -1.94 14.85 7.23
CA GLY A 104 -0.69 15.58 7.03
C GLY A 104 0.52 14.81 7.54
N PHE A 105 0.50 14.41 8.82
CA PHE A 105 1.58 13.62 9.42
C PHE A 105 1.67 12.21 8.82
N GLY A 106 0.54 11.57 8.56
CA GLY A 106 0.49 10.27 7.92
C GLY A 106 1.07 10.29 6.51
N GLY A 107 0.75 11.32 5.73
CA GLY A 107 1.30 11.55 4.40
C GLY A 107 2.82 11.72 4.41
N LEU A 108 3.32 12.61 5.27
CA LEU A 108 4.77 12.80 5.47
C LEU A 108 5.47 11.52 5.93
N PHE A 109 4.84 10.77 6.84
CA PHE A 109 5.34 9.47 7.30
C PHE A 109 5.46 8.47 6.14
N LEU A 110 4.44 8.35 5.30
CA LEU A 110 4.46 7.46 4.13
C LEU A 110 5.53 7.85 3.11
N ILE A 111 5.68 9.14 2.83
CA ILE A 111 6.73 9.65 1.93
C ILE A 111 8.11 9.30 2.49
N ALA A 112 8.41 9.73 3.71
CA ALA A 112 9.71 9.50 4.33
C ALA A 112 10.05 8.01 4.44
N LYS A 113 9.06 7.19 4.81
CA LYS A 113 9.23 5.75 4.95
C LYS A 113 9.48 5.08 3.59
N SER A 114 8.69 5.41 2.58
CA SER A 114 8.82 4.85 1.23
C SER A 114 10.11 5.27 0.54
N THR A 115 10.52 6.53 0.66
CA THR A 115 11.79 6.99 0.11
C THR A 115 12.97 6.24 0.74
N ARG A 116 12.96 6.05 2.06
CA ARG A 116 14.00 5.25 2.73
C ARG A 116 13.99 3.79 2.27
N GLU A 117 12.80 3.25 2.03
CA GLU A 117 12.63 1.89 1.51
C GLU A 117 13.19 1.73 0.10
N ILE A 118 12.90 2.69 -0.79
CA ILE A 118 13.43 2.72 -2.16
C ILE A 118 14.96 2.81 -2.13
N ASN A 119 15.54 3.66 -1.28
CA ASN A 119 17.00 3.77 -1.18
C ASN A 119 17.63 2.44 -0.76
N HIS A 120 17.07 1.75 0.25
CA HIS A 120 17.56 0.44 0.66
C HIS A 120 17.46 -0.61 -0.47
N GLU A 121 16.40 -0.58 -1.27
CA GLU A 121 16.22 -1.51 -2.40
C GLU A 121 17.20 -1.23 -3.55
N ILE A 122 17.59 0.04 -3.75
CA ILE A 122 18.53 0.46 -4.81
C ILE A 122 19.99 0.25 -4.40
N GLU A 123 20.33 0.54 -3.15
CA GLU A 123 21.71 0.43 -2.66
C GLU A 123 22.20 -1.02 -2.68
N GLY A 124 21.28 -1.99 -2.69
CA GLY A 124 21.62 -3.41 -2.62
C GLY A 124 22.24 -3.74 -1.27
N GLU A 125 22.13 -4.98 -0.83
CA GLU A 125 22.84 -5.42 0.38
C GLU A 125 24.37 -5.41 0.09
N GLU A 126 25.03 -4.27 0.28
CA GLU A 126 26.50 -4.18 0.43
C GLU A 126 26.96 -4.65 1.82
N ASP A 127 26.03 -5.02 2.70
CA ASP A 127 26.36 -5.66 3.97
C ASP A 127 26.50 -7.17 3.77
N GLU A 128 27.74 -7.65 3.69
CA GLU A 128 28.05 -9.06 3.98
C GLU A 128 27.35 -9.42 5.30
N PRO A 129 26.45 -10.43 5.31
CA PRO A 129 25.70 -10.74 6.52
C PRO A 129 26.67 -11.35 7.52
N ASN A 130 27.11 -10.56 8.51
CA ASN A 130 27.78 -11.09 9.68
C ASN A 130 26.83 -12.07 10.38
N PRO A 131 27.10 -13.39 10.37
CA PRO A 131 26.16 -14.39 10.89
C PRO A 131 25.92 -14.28 12.40
N ALA A 132 26.74 -13.50 13.11
CA ALA A 132 26.60 -13.22 14.54
C ALA A 132 25.56 -12.14 14.89
N LEU A 133 25.07 -11.38 13.89
CA LEU A 133 24.12 -10.28 14.08
C LEU A 133 22.92 -10.45 13.16
N LYS A 134 22.15 -11.55 13.30
CA LYS A 134 20.80 -11.56 12.71
C LYS A 134 19.97 -10.52 13.45
N PRO A 135 19.59 -9.38 12.85
CA PRO A 135 18.76 -8.40 13.53
C PRO A 135 17.48 -9.10 13.97
N LYS A 136 17.15 -9.02 15.27
CA LYS A 136 15.88 -9.56 15.78
C LYS A 136 14.75 -8.90 15.00
N VAL A 137 13.99 -9.74 14.31
CA VAL A 137 12.83 -9.33 13.56
C VAL A 137 11.82 -8.69 14.51
N ASN A 138 11.55 -7.39 14.33
CA ASN A 138 10.60 -6.64 15.16
C ASN A 138 9.16 -6.84 14.68
N ILE A 139 8.62 -8.04 14.91
CA ILE A 139 7.22 -8.38 14.55
C ILE A 139 6.21 -7.40 15.16
N PRO A 140 6.28 -7.04 16.47
CA PRO A 140 5.34 -6.08 17.05
C PRO A 140 5.41 -4.70 16.39
N GLY A 141 6.62 -4.22 16.06
CA GLY A 141 6.80 -2.96 15.35
C GLY A 141 6.18 -2.96 13.95
N ILE A 142 6.27 -4.08 13.22
CA ILE A 142 5.62 -4.24 11.91
C ILE A 142 4.10 -4.21 12.06
N ILE A 143 3.55 -4.95 13.02
CA ILE A 143 2.10 -4.98 13.26
C ILE A 143 1.59 -3.58 13.63
N LEU A 144 2.33 -2.86 14.49
CA LEU A 144 1.98 -1.50 14.85
C LEU A 144 1.99 -0.58 13.63
N GLN A 145 2.98 -0.71 12.72
CA GLN A 145 3.01 0.07 11.48
C GLN A 145 1.81 -0.22 10.58
N ILE A 146 1.42 -1.49 10.46
CA ILE A 146 0.23 -1.90 9.70
C ILE A 146 -1.02 -1.24 10.28
N ILE A 147 -1.18 -1.27 11.60
CA ILE A 147 -2.34 -0.67 12.27
C ILE A 147 -2.33 0.86 12.10
N LEU A 148 -1.19 1.52 12.28
CA LEU A 148 -1.08 2.98 12.15
C LEU A 148 -1.45 3.45 10.74
N ILE A 149 -0.97 2.75 9.72
CA ILE A 149 -1.28 3.08 8.33
C ILE A 149 -2.74 2.80 8.01
N ASP A 150 -3.29 1.69 8.49
CA ASP A 150 -4.72 1.42 8.33
C ASP A 150 -5.56 2.50 9.01
N ILE A 151 -5.17 2.99 10.20
CA ILE A 151 -5.85 4.11 10.86
C ILE A 151 -5.82 5.35 9.96
N ILE A 152 -4.66 5.76 9.47
CA ILE A 152 -4.50 6.94 8.61
C ILE A 152 -5.45 6.86 7.40
N PHE A 153 -5.48 5.71 6.72
CA PHE A 153 -6.37 5.49 5.56
C PHE A 153 -7.84 5.27 5.94
N SER A 154 -8.11 4.76 7.14
CA SER A 154 -9.47 4.50 7.61
C SER A 154 -10.27 5.78 7.80
N PHE A 155 -9.66 6.90 8.19
CA PHE A 155 -10.38 8.16 8.38
C PHE A 155 -11.10 8.61 7.11
N ASP A 156 -10.37 8.67 5.99
CA ASP A 156 -10.93 9.12 4.70
C ASP A 156 -11.96 8.12 4.12
N SER A 157 -11.67 6.83 4.22
CA SER A 157 -12.58 5.78 3.74
C SER A 157 -13.85 5.66 4.60
N ILE A 158 -13.77 5.85 5.92
CA ILE A 158 -14.94 5.93 6.81
C ILE A 158 -15.78 7.15 6.45
N LEU A 159 -15.19 8.32 6.26
CA LEU A 159 -15.93 9.54 5.89
C LEU A 159 -16.62 9.39 4.52
N THR A 160 -15.96 8.75 3.57
CA THR A 160 -16.56 8.37 2.28
C THR A 160 -17.76 7.44 2.48
N ALA A 161 -17.63 6.43 3.34
CA ALA A 161 -18.71 5.48 3.64
C ALA A 161 -19.92 6.15 4.33
N VAL A 162 -19.69 7.11 5.23
CA VAL A 162 -20.73 7.93 5.85
C VAL A 162 -21.50 8.76 4.83
N GLY A 163 -20.82 9.23 3.79
CA GLY A 163 -21.46 9.91 2.65
C GLY A 163 -22.39 9.01 1.83
N LEU A 164 -22.16 7.68 1.85
CA LEU A 164 -22.92 6.70 1.06
C LEU A 164 -24.07 6.06 1.85
N THR A 165 -23.90 5.81 3.15
CA THR A 165 -24.93 5.20 3.99
C THR A 165 -24.87 5.70 5.43
N LYS A 166 -26.06 5.78 6.06
CA LYS A 166 -26.19 6.03 7.50
C LYS A 166 -26.18 4.75 8.33
N GLN A 167 -26.21 3.58 7.70
CA GLN A 167 -26.29 2.30 8.39
C GLN A 167 -24.89 1.78 8.75
N VAL A 168 -24.46 2.02 9.99
CA VAL A 168 -23.17 1.54 10.52
C VAL A 168 -22.99 0.03 10.36
N THR A 169 -24.07 -0.74 10.53
CA THR A 169 -24.06 -2.20 10.32
C THR A 169 -23.61 -2.57 8.90
N LEU A 170 -24.06 -1.85 7.86
CA LEU A 170 -23.65 -2.13 6.49
C LEU A 170 -22.19 -1.78 6.25
N MET A 171 -21.70 -0.68 6.84
CA MET A 171 -20.29 -0.29 6.77
C MET A 171 -19.39 -1.36 7.41
N ILE A 172 -19.77 -1.86 8.60
CA ILE A 172 -19.02 -2.93 9.28
C ILE A 172 -19.01 -4.22 8.45
N ILE A 173 -20.16 -4.64 7.90
CA ILE A 173 -20.23 -5.84 7.06
C ILE A 173 -19.36 -5.67 5.81
N ALA A 174 -19.40 -4.50 5.16
CA ALA A 174 -18.56 -4.20 3.99
C ALA A 174 -17.06 -4.29 4.31
N VAL A 175 -16.62 -3.70 5.44
CA VAL A 175 -15.22 -3.77 5.90
C VAL A 175 -14.80 -5.22 6.16
N ILE A 176 -15.62 -6.01 6.85
CA ILE A 176 -15.32 -7.41 7.14
C ILE A 176 -15.19 -8.22 5.85
N ILE A 177 -16.12 -8.04 4.89
CA ILE A 177 -16.07 -8.71 3.59
C ILE A 177 -14.82 -8.29 2.81
N SER A 178 -14.53 -7.00 2.74
CA SER A 178 -13.34 -6.46 2.05
C SER A 178 -12.05 -7.04 2.63
N ILE A 179 -11.90 -7.04 3.96
CA ILE A 179 -10.70 -7.57 4.62
C ILE A 179 -10.59 -9.09 4.44
N ALA A 180 -11.69 -9.83 4.49
CA ALA A 180 -11.67 -11.26 4.19
C ALA A 180 -11.17 -11.55 2.76
N ILE A 181 -11.65 -10.78 1.78
CA ILE A 181 -11.17 -10.86 0.39
C ILE A 181 -9.67 -10.54 0.35
N MET A 182 -9.25 -9.43 0.96
CA MET A 182 -7.84 -9.04 1.02
C MET A 182 -6.97 -10.14 1.62
N MET A 183 -7.35 -10.76 2.73
CA MET A 183 -6.59 -11.85 3.36
C MET A 183 -6.38 -13.06 2.44
N ILE A 184 -7.38 -13.40 1.62
CA ILE A 184 -7.30 -14.48 0.62
C ILE A 184 -6.28 -14.14 -0.47
N PHE A 185 -6.25 -12.89 -0.93
CA PHE A 185 -5.36 -12.44 -2.02
C PHE A 185 -3.96 -12.00 -1.54
N ALA A 186 -3.79 -11.66 -0.27
CA ALA A 186 -2.57 -11.07 0.27
C ALA A 186 -1.33 -11.96 0.08
N GLY A 187 -1.49 -13.29 0.16
CA GLY A 187 -0.43 -14.24 -0.16
C GLY A 187 0.06 -14.12 -1.59
N LYS A 188 -0.88 -14.15 -2.54
CA LYS A 188 -0.59 -14.07 -3.98
C LYS A 188 0.02 -12.73 -4.37
N ILE A 189 -0.50 -11.63 -3.82
CA ILE A 189 0.03 -10.28 -4.06
C ILE A 189 1.46 -10.19 -3.54
N SER A 190 1.71 -10.65 -2.31
CA SER A 190 3.06 -10.68 -1.74
C SER A 190 4.01 -11.52 -2.57
N GLU A 191 3.67 -12.76 -2.93
CA GLU A 191 4.50 -13.61 -3.80
C GLU A 191 4.81 -12.95 -5.15
N PHE A 192 3.82 -12.28 -5.75
CA PHE A 192 3.99 -11.56 -7.01
C PHE A 192 4.98 -10.39 -6.89
N ILE A 193 4.86 -9.58 -5.83
CA ILE A 193 5.77 -8.47 -5.53
C ILE A 193 7.21 -8.99 -5.33
N ASN A 194 7.39 -10.04 -4.51
CA ASN A 194 8.73 -10.62 -4.27
C ASN A 194 9.39 -11.18 -5.52
N LYS A 195 8.60 -11.73 -6.46
CA LYS A 195 9.13 -12.30 -7.69
C LYS A 195 9.58 -11.23 -8.69
N HIS A 196 9.09 -10.00 -8.54
CA HIS A 196 9.30 -8.91 -9.47
C HIS A 196 9.73 -7.65 -8.71
N PRO A 197 11.03 -7.43 -8.46
CA PRO A 197 11.52 -6.29 -7.66
C PRO A 197 11.05 -4.91 -8.18
N SER A 198 10.86 -4.77 -9.49
CA SER A 198 10.29 -3.55 -10.06
C SER A 198 8.84 -3.28 -9.64
N MET A 199 8.06 -4.31 -9.29
CA MET A 199 6.73 -4.15 -8.68
C MET A 199 6.81 -3.60 -7.26
N GLU A 200 7.86 -3.95 -6.51
CA GLU A 200 8.10 -3.42 -5.16
C GLU A 200 8.44 -1.93 -5.22
N VAL A 201 9.37 -1.54 -6.09
CA VAL A 201 9.71 -0.12 -6.32
C VAL A 201 8.49 0.66 -6.82
N LEU A 202 7.71 0.08 -7.74
CA LEU A 202 6.49 0.70 -8.24
C LEU A 202 5.46 0.94 -7.14
N ALA A 203 5.25 -0.06 -6.28
CA ALA A 203 4.36 0.02 -5.13
C ALA A 203 4.81 1.06 -4.09
N LEU A 204 6.11 1.16 -3.83
CA LEU A 204 6.66 2.22 -2.98
C LEU A 204 6.49 3.60 -3.60
N GLY A 205 6.63 3.72 -4.92
CA GLY A 205 6.31 4.94 -5.66
C GLY A 205 4.84 5.35 -5.51
N PHE A 206 3.91 4.39 -5.56
CA PHE A 206 2.49 4.67 -5.28
C PHE A 206 2.28 5.15 -3.85
N LEU A 207 2.98 4.57 -2.87
CA LEU A 207 2.88 5.00 -1.50
C LEU A 207 3.40 6.43 -1.28
N ILE A 208 4.43 6.86 -2.01
CA ILE A 208 4.88 8.26 -2.04
C ILE A 208 3.79 9.15 -2.64
N LEU A 209 3.20 8.75 -3.77
CA LEU A 209 2.16 9.51 -4.44
C LEU A 209 0.92 9.69 -3.53
N ILE A 210 0.50 8.63 -2.86
CA ILE A 210 -0.60 8.65 -1.90
C ILE A 210 -0.22 9.47 -0.67
N GLY A 211 0.99 9.31 -0.14
CA GLY A 211 1.47 10.12 0.98
C GLY A 211 1.49 11.62 0.66
N PHE A 212 1.85 11.97 -0.58
CA PHE A 212 1.78 13.35 -1.06
C PHE A 212 0.34 13.86 -1.19
N MET A 213 -0.57 13.03 -1.71
CA MET A 213 -2.00 13.35 -1.73
C MET A 213 -2.55 13.59 -0.32
N LEU A 214 -2.28 12.70 0.65
CA LEU A 214 -2.74 12.87 2.02
C LEU A 214 -2.17 14.14 2.67
N PHE A 215 -0.91 14.45 2.40
CA PHE A 215 -0.29 15.67 2.87
C PHE A 215 -1.02 16.92 2.33
N LEU A 216 -1.37 16.93 1.05
CA LEU A 216 -2.12 18.00 0.43
C LEU A 216 -3.57 18.08 0.94
N GLU A 217 -4.24 16.94 1.10
CA GLU A 217 -5.58 16.89 1.69
C GLU A 217 -5.58 17.42 3.13
N GLY A 218 -4.55 17.12 3.93
CA GLY A 218 -4.35 17.71 5.26
C GLY A 218 -4.05 19.21 5.23
N LEU A 219 -3.72 19.78 4.07
CA LEU A 219 -3.61 21.22 3.83
C LEU A 219 -4.86 21.78 3.11
N HIS A 220 -5.97 21.03 3.08
CA HIS A 220 -7.21 21.39 2.39
C HIS A 220 -7.10 21.50 0.86
N TYR A 221 -6.03 20.98 0.26
CA TYR A 221 -5.88 20.84 -1.18
C TYR A 221 -6.32 19.46 -1.63
N GLU A 222 -7.59 19.35 -2.02
CA GLU A 222 -8.15 18.10 -2.53
C GLU A 222 -7.67 17.80 -3.95
N ILE A 223 -7.07 16.63 -4.13
CA ILE A 223 -6.75 16.09 -5.45
C ILE A 223 -7.83 15.08 -5.83
N PRO A 224 -8.45 15.19 -7.01
CA PRO A 224 -9.38 14.17 -7.48
C PRO A 224 -8.69 12.80 -7.56
N LYS A 225 -9.14 11.85 -6.71
CA LYS A 225 -8.55 10.50 -6.56
C LYS A 225 -8.44 9.74 -7.88
N GLY A 226 -9.29 10.06 -8.86
CA GLY A 226 -9.24 9.50 -10.21
C GLY A 226 -7.90 9.73 -10.93
N TYR A 227 -7.21 10.85 -10.71
CA TYR A 227 -5.88 11.08 -11.28
C TYR A 227 -4.84 10.10 -10.71
N ILE A 228 -4.91 9.84 -9.42
CA ILE A 228 -4.02 8.90 -8.72
C ILE A 228 -4.29 7.49 -9.20
N TYR A 229 -5.55 7.06 -9.23
CA TYR A 229 -5.92 5.74 -9.72
C TYR A 229 -5.54 5.52 -11.19
N PHE A 230 -5.68 6.55 -12.02
CA PHE A 230 -5.22 6.49 -13.40
C PHE A 230 -3.71 6.34 -13.49
N ALA A 231 -2.94 7.14 -12.73
CA ALA A 231 -1.47 7.04 -12.70
C ALA A 231 -1.00 5.66 -12.23
N VAL A 232 -1.65 5.10 -11.19
CA VAL A 232 -1.41 3.76 -10.66
C VAL A 232 -1.70 2.69 -11.72
N ALA A 233 -2.90 2.72 -12.30
CA ALA A 233 -3.31 1.74 -13.32
C ALA A 233 -2.42 1.80 -14.56
N PHE A 234 -2.11 3.00 -15.06
CA PHE A 234 -1.21 3.20 -16.19
C PHE A 234 0.19 2.65 -15.91
N SER A 235 0.76 2.96 -14.74
CA SER A 235 2.09 2.49 -14.38
C SER A 235 2.15 0.97 -14.21
N LEU A 236 1.11 0.35 -13.64
CA LEU A 236 0.96 -1.11 -13.57
C LEU A 236 0.90 -1.74 -14.97
N LEU A 237 0.15 -1.14 -15.90
CA LEU A 237 0.07 -1.63 -17.29
C LEU A 237 1.44 -1.58 -17.96
N ILE A 238 2.17 -0.47 -17.81
CA ILE A 238 3.53 -0.32 -18.33
C ILE A 238 4.46 -1.37 -17.71
N GLU A 239 4.37 -1.59 -16.40
CA GLU A 239 5.23 -2.56 -15.73
C GLU A 239 4.90 -4.01 -16.13
N MET A 240 3.62 -4.36 -16.36
CA MET A 240 3.25 -5.65 -16.93
C MET A 240 3.88 -5.88 -18.31
N VAL A 241 3.91 -4.85 -19.17
CA VAL A 241 4.60 -4.90 -20.47
C VAL A 241 6.10 -5.08 -20.26
N ASN A 242 6.70 -4.33 -19.33
CA ASN A 242 8.13 -4.38 -19.02
C ASN A 242 8.57 -5.77 -18.51
N ILE A 243 7.81 -6.39 -17.62
CA ILE A 243 8.02 -7.77 -17.15
C ILE A 243 7.96 -8.77 -18.33
N ARG A 244 7.01 -8.57 -19.25
CA ARG A 244 6.87 -9.43 -20.44
C ARG A 244 8.05 -9.27 -21.42
N ILE A 245 8.60 -8.07 -21.57
CA ILE A 245 9.78 -7.82 -22.40
C ILE A 245 11.02 -8.47 -21.76
N ARG A 246 11.28 -8.21 -20.47
CA ARG A 246 12.43 -8.75 -19.75
C ARG A 246 12.45 -10.28 -19.70
N SER A 247 11.29 -10.93 -19.52
CA SER A 247 11.19 -12.38 -19.58
C SER A 247 11.52 -12.97 -20.96
N ARG A 248 11.12 -12.29 -22.05
CA ARG A 248 11.49 -12.69 -23.42
C ARG A 248 12.98 -12.55 -23.68
N GLU A 249 13.58 -11.46 -23.23
CA GLU A 249 15.02 -11.22 -23.37
C GLU A 249 15.85 -12.27 -22.61
N LYS A 250 15.45 -12.59 -21.37
CA LYS A 250 16.10 -13.64 -20.57
C LYS A 250 16.06 -14.99 -21.30
N ARG A 251 14.88 -15.38 -21.82
CA ARG A 251 14.73 -16.62 -22.61
C ARG A 251 15.57 -16.62 -23.89
N LYS A 252 15.70 -15.47 -24.56
CA LYS A 252 16.56 -15.34 -25.76
C LYS A 252 18.04 -15.53 -25.40
N ARG A 253 18.51 -14.89 -24.32
CA ARG A 253 19.89 -15.02 -23.83
C ARG A 253 20.21 -16.45 -23.37
N GLU A 254 19.26 -17.14 -22.75
CA GLU A 254 19.40 -18.55 -22.35
C GLU A 254 19.59 -19.45 -23.59
N LYS A 255 18.75 -19.30 -24.62
CA LYS A 255 18.90 -20.02 -25.89
C LYS A 255 20.23 -19.75 -26.59
N GLU A 256 20.68 -18.49 -26.61
CA GLU A 256 21.98 -18.13 -27.18
C GLU A 256 23.16 -18.75 -26.41
N ARG A 257 23.04 -18.89 -25.08
CA ARG A 257 24.03 -19.57 -24.24
C ARG A 257 24.06 -21.07 -24.48
N GLU A 258 22.90 -21.72 -24.63
CA GLU A 258 22.79 -23.14 -24.97
C GLU A 258 23.41 -23.43 -26.34
N LEU A 259 23.06 -22.64 -27.36
CA LEU A 259 23.61 -22.79 -28.71
C LEU A 259 25.14 -22.64 -28.72
N LYS A 260 25.69 -21.67 -27.98
CA LYS A 260 27.15 -21.47 -27.84
C LYS A 260 27.84 -22.65 -27.15
N LYS A 261 27.18 -23.31 -26.18
CA LYS A 261 27.71 -24.52 -25.54
C LYS A 261 27.73 -25.69 -26.52
N GLU A 262 26.63 -25.93 -27.23
CA GLU A 262 26.54 -27.00 -28.22
C GLU A 262 27.56 -26.85 -29.35
N MET A 263 27.79 -25.62 -29.83
CA MET A 263 28.81 -25.36 -30.85
C MET A 263 30.22 -25.68 -30.35
N LYS A 264 30.56 -25.28 -29.12
CA LYS A 264 31.87 -25.61 -28.51
C LYS A 264 32.07 -27.11 -28.35
N GLU A 265 31.06 -27.84 -27.87
CA GLU A 265 31.15 -29.30 -27.71
C GLU A 265 31.33 -30.02 -29.06
N LYS A 266 30.70 -29.53 -30.12
CA LYS A 266 30.88 -30.06 -31.49
C LYS A 266 32.29 -29.77 -32.01
N GLU A 267 32.81 -28.57 -31.78
CA GLU A 267 34.16 -28.18 -32.19
C GLU A 267 35.23 -29.01 -31.47
N GLU A 268 35.09 -29.22 -30.16
CA GLU A 268 35.99 -30.09 -29.38
C GLU A 268 35.96 -31.55 -29.85
N LYS A 269 34.79 -32.08 -30.22
CA LYS A 269 34.68 -33.43 -30.80
C LYS A 269 35.36 -33.52 -32.16
N ALA A 270 35.14 -32.56 -33.04
CA ALA A 270 35.75 -32.54 -34.37
C ALA A 270 37.29 -32.47 -34.27
N ILE A 271 37.84 -31.67 -33.35
CA ILE A 271 39.29 -31.60 -33.12
C ILE A 271 39.84 -32.94 -32.63
N LYS A 272 39.14 -33.63 -31.72
CA LYS A 272 39.54 -34.96 -31.24
C LYS A 272 39.52 -36.02 -32.34
N GLU A 273 38.53 -35.96 -33.23
CA GLU A 273 38.42 -36.89 -34.36
C GLU A 273 39.47 -36.63 -35.46
N THR A 274 39.97 -35.39 -35.59
CA THR A 274 40.98 -35.04 -36.60
C THR A 274 42.41 -35.33 -36.13
N HIS A 275 42.63 -35.50 -34.82
CA HIS A 275 43.93 -35.78 -34.21
C HIS A 275 44.10 -37.22 -33.68
N ALA A 276 43.11 -38.09 -33.92
CA ALA A 276 43.17 -39.53 -33.65
C ALA A 276 43.44 -40.31 -34.94
#